data_AF-A0A7V1H2W4-F1
#
_entry.id   AF-A0A7V1H2W4-F1
#
_cell.length_a   1.000
_cell.length_b   1.000
_cell.length_c   1.000
_cell.angle_alpha   90.00
_cell.angle_beta   90.00
_cell.angle_gamma   90.00
#
_symmetry.space_group_name_H-M   'P 1'
#
loop_
_entity.id
_entity.type
_entity.pdbx_description
1 polymer ?
#
loop_
_entity_poly.entity_id
_entity_poly.type
_entity_poly.pdbx_seq_one_letter_code
_entity_poly.pdbx_strand_id
1 'polypeptide(L)'
;MGHEPTIQDVLQKLPDLHGVDSIVVDAPTRMARANRKAVNVLKRLKKKGFSIKPVAIFDTYGPIPTTPEELEKDKKWIYPGAAGIMQKVAKNQGLNVYPETLRCEVKGLKGPLADNALEKAVSFTRVFVSTFGKTWSNSSNSH
;
A
#
# COMPACT_ATOMS: atom_id res chain seq x y z
N MET A 1 7.75 22.54 9.21
CA MET A 1 8.19 21.21 9.68
C MET A 1 8.47 20.36 8.47
N GLY A 2 9.68 19.82 8.35
CA GLY A 2 10.07 18.95 7.25
C GLY A 2 9.73 17.49 7.55
N HIS A 3 9.52 16.68 6.50
CA HIS A 3 9.47 15.22 6.60
C HIS A 3 10.70 14.66 5.90
N GLU A 4 11.40 13.73 6.54
CA GLU A 4 12.58 13.07 5.98
C GLU A 4 12.22 11.64 5.55
N PRO A 5 12.10 11.37 4.24
CA PRO A 5 11.80 10.03 3.77
C PRO A 5 13.08 9.18 3.65
N THR A 6 13.02 7.95 4.16
CA THR A 6 14.03 6.91 3.89
C THR A 6 13.39 5.79 3.09
N ILE A 7 14.04 5.36 2.01
CA ILE A 7 13.59 4.24 1.18
C ILE A 7 14.37 2.99 1.57
N GLN A 8 13.66 1.88 1.75
CA GLN A 8 14.22 0.61 2.16
C GLN A 8 13.69 -0.53 1.29
N ASP A 9 14.59 -1.29 0.68
CA ASP A 9 14.23 -2.51 -0.05
C ASP A 9 13.76 -3.61 0.93
N VAL A 10 12.59 -4.20 0.65
CA VAL A 10 11.98 -5.30 1.42
C VAL A 10 12.78 -6.61 1.40
N LEU A 11 13.76 -6.74 0.50
CA LEU A 11 14.69 -7.87 0.46
C LEU A 11 15.74 -7.79 1.57
N GLN A 12 16.02 -6.59 2.07
CA GLN A 12 16.96 -6.37 3.17
C GLN A 12 16.27 -6.59 4.52
N LYS A 13 17.07 -6.68 5.59
CA LYS A 13 16.54 -6.78 6.94
C LYS A 13 15.81 -5.48 7.29
N LEU A 14 14.59 -5.61 7.83
CA LEU A 14 13.84 -4.45 8.32
C LEU A 14 14.71 -3.70 9.37
N PRO A 15 14.98 -2.40 9.18
CA PRO A 15 15.84 -1.64 10.08
C PRO A 15 15.18 -1.46 11.45
N ASP A 16 15.91 -0.84 12.37
CA ASP A 16 15.24 -0.27 13.52
C ASP A 16 14.30 0.85 13.06
N LEU A 17 13.10 0.87 13.63
CA LEU A 17 12.05 1.83 13.29
C LEU A 17 11.79 2.80 14.46
N HIS A 18 12.70 2.82 15.44
CA HIS A 18 12.72 3.83 16.48
C HIS A 18 12.86 5.23 15.84
N GLY A 19 12.00 6.18 16.21
CA GLY A 19 11.95 7.51 15.59
C GLY A 19 11.21 7.59 14.25
N VAL A 20 10.73 6.47 13.67
CA VAL A 20 9.90 6.51 12.46
C VAL A 20 8.44 6.76 12.84
N ASP A 21 7.84 7.84 12.37
CA ASP A 21 6.47 8.26 12.75
C ASP A 21 5.37 7.67 11.86
N SER A 22 5.70 7.30 10.63
CA SER A 22 4.77 6.68 9.67
C SER A 22 5.53 5.79 8.70
N ILE A 23 4.83 4.86 8.05
CA ILE A 23 5.44 4.00 7.03
C ILE A 23 4.50 3.81 5.84
N VAL A 24 5.09 3.76 4.65
CA VAL A 24 4.43 3.33 3.42
C VAL A 24 5.00 1.96 3.07
N VAL A 25 4.13 0.98 2.79
CA VAL A 25 4.55 -0.34 2.32
C VAL A 25 4.01 -0.56 0.92
N ASP A 26 4.91 -0.81 -0.02
CA ASP A 26 4.57 -1.05 -1.42
C ASP A 26 4.94 -2.44 -1.93
N ALA A 27 4.23 -2.87 -2.95
CA ALA A 27 4.58 -4.05 -3.73
C ALA A 27 3.90 -4.00 -5.11
N PRO A 28 4.53 -4.51 -6.18
CA PRO A 28 3.85 -4.68 -7.45
C PRO A 28 2.79 -5.78 -7.37
N THR A 29 1.67 -5.57 -8.07
CA THR A 29 0.71 -6.64 -8.40
C THR A 29 1.32 -7.52 -9.48
N ARG A 30 1.52 -8.79 -9.15
CA ARG A 30 1.99 -9.82 -10.08
C ARG A 30 1.09 -11.03 -9.97
N MET A 31 0.49 -11.46 -11.07
CA MET A 31 -0.39 -12.65 -11.10
C MET A 31 -1.47 -12.61 -10.01
N ALA A 32 -2.13 -11.45 -9.83
CA ALA A 32 -3.14 -11.20 -8.78
C ALA A 32 -2.64 -11.39 -7.33
N ARG A 33 -1.32 -11.29 -7.07
CA ARG A 33 -0.72 -11.55 -5.76
C ARG A 33 0.10 -10.36 -5.26
N ALA A 34 0.17 -10.25 -3.94
CA ALA A 34 1.12 -9.40 -3.24
C ALA A 34 2.45 -10.14 -3.02
N ASN A 35 3.55 -9.40 -2.97
CA ASN A 35 4.86 -9.94 -2.63
C ASN A 35 4.87 -10.45 -1.17
N ARG A 36 5.32 -11.70 -0.96
CA ARG A 36 5.37 -12.32 0.38
C ARG A 36 6.27 -11.57 1.37
N LYS A 37 7.34 -10.93 0.91
CA LYS A 37 8.24 -10.12 1.74
C LYS A 37 7.55 -8.86 2.25
N ALA A 38 6.82 -8.14 1.38
CA ALA A 38 6.01 -6.99 1.80
C ALA A 38 4.93 -7.40 2.83
N VAL A 39 4.24 -8.52 2.59
CA VAL A 39 3.30 -9.11 3.56
C VAL A 39 3.99 -9.43 4.90
N ASN A 40 5.22 -9.96 4.87
CA ASN A 40 5.98 -10.25 6.09
C ASN A 40 6.43 -8.98 6.82
N VAL A 41 6.69 -7.87 6.13
CA VAL A 41 6.95 -6.57 6.76
C VAL A 41 5.73 -6.17 7.59
N LEU A 42 4.52 -6.20 7.02
CA LEU A 42 3.27 -5.85 7.73
C LEU A 42 3.08 -6.66 9.01
N LYS A 43 3.35 -7.97 8.97
CA LYS A 43 3.26 -8.86 10.14
C LYS A 43 4.23 -8.51 11.27
N ARG A 44 5.30 -7.77 10.98
CA ARG A 44 6.31 -7.34 11.96
C ARG A 44 6.05 -5.95 12.50
N LEU A 45 5.34 -5.09 11.76
CA LEU A 45 5.13 -3.69 12.11
C LEU A 45 4.37 -3.50 13.43
N LYS A 46 3.46 -4.40 13.80
CA LYS A 46 2.76 -4.31 15.10
C LYS A 46 3.74 -4.32 16.27
N LYS A 47 4.69 -5.25 16.24
CA LYS A 47 5.77 -5.37 17.25
C LYS A 47 6.76 -4.20 17.21
N LYS A 48 6.66 -3.33 16.20
CA LYS A 48 7.46 -2.11 16.02
C LYS A 48 6.68 -0.83 16.34
N GLY A 49 5.49 -0.94 16.95
CA GLY A 49 4.71 0.20 17.44
C GLY A 49 3.73 0.80 16.42
N PHE A 50 3.54 0.17 15.26
CA PHE A 50 2.63 0.67 14.21
C PHE A 50 1.16 0.29 14.42
N SER A 51 0.78 -0.10 15.64
CA SER A 51 -0.65 -0.21 16.02
C SER A 51 -1.30 1.16 16.21
N ILE A 52 -0.50 2.20 16.46
CA ILE A 52 -0.96 3.59 16.61
C ILE A 52 -0.33 4.54 15.58
N LYS A 53 0.82 4.18 15.00
CA LYS A 53 1.49 4.98 13.98
C LYS A 53 0.93 4.71 12.58
N PRO A 54 0.66 5.74 11.75
CA PRO A 54 0.07 5.58 10.43
C PRO A 54 0.83 4.62 9.50
N VAL A 55 0.08 3.74 8.84
CA VAL A 55 0.58 2.82 7.79
C VAL A 55 -0.22 3.05 6.52
N ALA A 56 0.44 3.45 5.43
CA ALA A 56 -0.16 3.52 4.10
C ALA A 56 0.29 2.34 3.23
N ILE A 57 -0.58 1.95 2.29
CA ILE A 57 -0.35 0.82 1.38
C ILE A 57 -0.39 1.32 -0.06
N PHE A 58 0.59 0.87 -0.85
CA PHE A 58 0.75 1.21 -2.26
C PHE A 58 0.90 -0.05 -3.12
N ASP A 59 0.35 -0.06 -4.33
CA ASP A 59 0.77 -0.99 -5.37
C ASP A 59 0.97 -0.34 -6.74
N THR A 60 1.79 -1.02 -7.55
CA THR A 60 1.83 -0.81 -8.99
C THR A 60 1.17 -1.98 -9.70
N TYR A 61 0.48 -1.73 -10.82
CA TYR A 61 -0.19 -2.77 -11.60
C TYR A 61 -0.05 -2.48 -13.10
N GLY A 62 -0.19 -3.52 -13.94
CA GLY A 62 -0.10 -3.38 -15.40
C GLY A 62 -1.36 -2.75 -16.01
N PRO A 63 -1.41 -2.56 -17.34
CA PRO A 63 -2.51 -1.86 -18.00
C PRO A 63 -3.88 -2.43 -17.67
N ILE A 64 -4.86 -1.54 -17.51
CA ILE A 64 -6.27 -1.92 -17.37
C ILE A 64 -6.90 -1.95 -18.77
N PRO A 65 -7.65 -3.01 -19.12
CA PRO A 65 -8.42 -3.03 -20.36
C PRO A 65 -9.40 -1.86 -20.44
N THR A 66 -9.51 -1.25 -21.63
CA THR A 66 -10.37 -0.08 -21.85
C THR A 66 -11.80 -0.44 -22.22
N THR A 67 -12.06 -1.68 -22.63
CA THR A 67 -13.41 -2.17 -22.94
C THR A 67 -14.07 -2.81 -21.71
N PRO A 68 -15.38 -2.63 -21.48
CA PRO A 68 -16.08 -3.23 -20.35
C PRO A 68 -16.00 -4.77 -20.33
N GLU A 69 -16.04 -5.40 -21.50
CA GLU A 69 -16.05 -6.86 -21.66
C GLU A 69 -14.70 -7.48 -21.26
N GLU A 70 -13.58 -6.90 -21.74
CA GLU A 70 -12.24 -7.34 -21.34
C GLU A 70 -11.97 -7.02 -19.88
N LEU A 71 -12.44 -5.87 -19.38
CA LEU A 71 -12.32 -5.51 -17.98
C LEU A 71 -13.00 -6.53 -17.07
N GLU A 72 -14.21 -6.98 -17.41
CA GLU A 72 -14.92 -7.96 -16.59
C GLU A 72 -14.20 -9.32 -16.60
N LYS A 73 -13.65 -9.73 -17.75
CA LYS A 73 -12.84 -10.95 -17.87
C LYS A 73 -11.57 -10.91 -17.02
N ASP A 74 -10.90 -9.76 -16.98
CA ASP A 74 -9.60 -9.59 -16.32
C ASP A 74 -9.68 -9.06 -14.89
N LYS A 75 -10.88 -8.71 -14.42
CA LYS A 75 -11.16 -8.17 -13.10
C LYS A 75 -10.52 -8.96 -11.96
N LYS A 76 -10.56 -10.29 -12.03
CA LYS A 76 -9.94 -11.19 -11.02
C LYS A 76 -8.42 -11.10 -10.96
N TRP A 77 -7.79 -10.63 -12.03
CA TRP A 77 -6.35 -10.46 -12.13
C TRP A 77 -5.90 -9.05 -11.70
N ILE A 78 -6.79 -8.07 -11.81
CA ILE A 78 -6.54 -6.66 -11.52
C ILE A 78 -6.94 -6.31 -10.08
N TYR A 79 -8.04 -6.85 -9.59
CA TYR A 79 -8.65 -6.53 -8.30
C TYR A 79 -8.65 -7.75 -7.36
N PRO A 80 -8.37 -7.56 -6.06
CA PRO A 80 -8.11 -6.28 -5.40
C PRO A 80 -6.65 -5.79 -5.57
N GLY A 81 -5.82 -6.55 -6.28
CA GLY A 81 -4.39 -6.26 -6.46
C GLY A 81 -3.57 -6.52 -5.20
N ALA A 82 -2.27 -6.23 -5.27
CA ALA A 82 -1.38 -6.33 -4.13
C ALA A 82 -1.78 -5.34 -3.03
N ALA A 83 -2.22 -4.13 -3.39
CA ALA A 83 -2.63 -3.11 -2.43
C ALA A 83 -3.79 -3.59 -1.56
N GLY A 84 -4.89 -4.10 -2.14
CA GLY A 84 -6.02 -4.57 -1.35
C GLY A 84 -5.71 -5.82 -0.52
N ILE A 85 -4.87 -6.74 -1.04
CA ILE A 85 -4.38 -7.89 -0.26
C ILE A 85 -3.58 -7.41 0.96
N MET A 86 -2.62 -6.50 0.74
CA MET A 86 -1.77 -5.95 1.80
C MET A 86 -2.57 -5.14 2.81
N GLN A 87 -3.56 -4.36 2.37
CA GLN A 87 -4.42 -3.60 3.25
C GLN A 87 -5.23 -4.51 4.19
N LYS A 88 -5.81 -5.60 3.65
CA LYS A 88 -6.50 -6.61 4.47
C LYS A 88 -5.56 -7.25 5.49
N VAL A 89 -4.34 -7.62 5.07
CA VAL A 89 -3.33 -8.16 5.98
C VAL A 89 -3.00 -7.15 7.09
N ALA A 90 -2.73 -5.90 6.73
CA ALA A 90 -2.36 -4.85 7.67
C ALA A 90 -3.46 -4.60 8.72
N LYS A 91 -4.72 -4.51 8.28
CA LYS A 91 -5.89 -4.41 9.15
C LYS A 91 -6.02 -5.60 10.10
N ASN A 92 -5.86 -6.82 9.59
CA ASN A 92 -5.90 -8.05 10.41
C ASN A 92 -4.75 -8.14 11.42
N GLN A 93 -3.63 -7.47 11.18
CA GLN A 93 -2.54 -7.35 12.16
C GLN A 93 -2.82 -6.30 13.25
N GLY A 94 -3.89 -5.51 13.13
CA GLY A 94 -4.21 -4.41 14.03
C GLY A 94 -3.23 -3.24 13.90
N LEU A 95 -2.80 -2.96 12.67
CA LEU A 95 -2.02 -1.75 12.35
C LEU A 95 -2.96 -0.54 12.22
N ASN A 96 -2.43 0.66 12.44
CA ASN A 96 -3.16 1.91 12.17
C ASN A 96 -3.13 2.23 10.67
N VAL A 97 -3.92 1.49 9.89
CA VAL A 97 -3.87 1.53 8.42
C VAL A 97 -4.72 2.67 7.87
N TYR A 98 -4.11 3.51 7.03
CA TYR A 98 -4.84 4.52 6.27
C TYR A 98 -5.92 3.85 5.39
N PRO A 99 -7.18 4.35 5.41
CA PRO A 99 -8.32 3.65 4.82
C PRO A 99 -8.26 3.53 3.30
N GLU A 100 -7.53 4.41 2.63
CA GLU A 100 -7.33 4.35 1.18
C GLU A 100 -5.98 3.72 0.83
N THR A 101 -5.93 3.08 -0.34
CA THR A 101 -4.70 2.54 -0.92
C THR A 101 -4.36 3.29 -2.20
N LEU A 102 -3.10 3.64 -2.38
CA LEU A 102 -2.63 4.14 -3.66
C LEU A 102 -2.42 2.96 -4.61
N ARG A 103 -2.96 3.06 -5.82
CA ARG A 103 -2.71 2.10 -6.90
C ARG A 103 -2.28 2.86 -8.14
N CYS A 104 -1.11 2.56 -8.68
CA CYS A 104 -0.59 3.24 -9.88
C CYS A 104 -0.38 2.26 -11.04
N GLU A 105 -0.91 2.61 -12.20
CA GLU A 105 -0.68 1.88 -13.43
C GLU A 105 0.75 2.10 -13.93
N VAL A 106 1.35 1.06 -14.53
CA VAL A 106 2.60 1.17 -15.28
C VAL A 106 2.37 0.87 -16.76
N LYS A 107 3.16 1.50 -17.62
CA LYS A 107 3.17 1.22 -19.05
C LYS A 107 3.71 -0.20 -19.27
N GLY A 108 2.89 -1.10 -19.81
CA GLY A 108 3.25 -2.52 -19.96
C GLY A 108 3.36 -3.27 -18.61
N LEU A 109 4.19 -4.31 -18.50
CA LEU A 109 4.26 -5.09 -17.25
C LEU A 109 5.35 -4.61 -16.27
N LYS A 110 6.37 -3.92 -16.76
CA LYS A 110 7.54 -3.46 -15.98
C LYS A 110 8.06 -2.09 -16.44
N GLY A 111 7.27 -1.36 -17.22
CA GLY A 111 7.68 -0.04 -17.73
C GLY A 111 7.51 1.06 -16.70
N PRO A 112 7.70 2.33 -17.12
CA PRO A 112 7.53 3.48 -16.25
C PRO A 112 6.07 3.61 -15.78
N LEU A 113 5.87 4.47 -14.79
CA LEU A 113 4.53 4.90 -14.36
C LEU A 113 3.74 5.47 -15.56
N ALA A 114 2.42 5.26 -15.57
CA ALA A 114 1.51 5.96 -16.48
C ALA A 114 1.53 7.48 -16.24
N ASP A 115 1.13 8.27 -17.23
CA ASP A 115 1.38 9.72 -17.25
C ASP A 115 0.74 10.48 -16.07
N ASN A 116 -0.32 9.96 -15.46
CA ASN A 116 -1.01 10.54 -14.30
C ASN A 116 -0.60 9.92 -12.94
N ALA A 117 0.21 8.87 -12.92
CA ALA A 117 0.47 8.11 -11.70
C ALA A 117 1.37 8.89 -10.72
N LEU A 118 2.25 9.77 -11.21
CA LEU A 118 3.07 10.63 -10.36
C LEU A 118 2.22 11.67 -9.62
N GLU A 119 1.32 12.36 -10.34
CA GLU A 119 0.41 13.35 -9.75
C GLU A 119 -0.53 12.70 -8.73
N LYS A 120 -1.01 11.49 -9.03
CA LYS A 120 -1.80 10.68 -8.10
C LYS A 120 -1.03 10.36 -6.83
N ALA A 121 0.24 9.97 -6.95
CA ALA A 121 1.10 9.69 -5.79
C ALA A 121 1.32 10.95 -4.94
N VAL A 122 1.60 12.10 -5.55
CA VAL A 122 1.74 13.39 -4.85
C VAL A 122 0.46 13.76 -4.11
N SER A 123 -0.68 13.68 -4.78
CA SER A 123 -1.99 13.98 -4.18
C SER A 123 -2.30 13.06 -3.00
N PHE A 124 -2.08 11.75 -3.18
CA PHE A 124 -2.25 10.78 -2.10
C PHE A 124 -1.35 11.08 -0.90
N THR A 125 -0.06 11.34 -1.13
CA THR A 125 0.89 11.63 -0.05
C THR A 125 0.52 12.90 0.70
N ARG A 126 0.06 13.95 0.02
CA ARG A 126 -0.42 15.18 0.67
C ARG A 126 -1.59 14.90 1.61
N VAL A 127 -2.57 14.13 1.15
CA VAL A 127 -3.72 13.75 1.99
C VAL A 127 -3.27 12.87 3.14
N PHE A 128 -2.47 11.82 2.89
CA PHE A 128 -1.97 10.92 3.93
C PHE A 128 -1.22 11.68 5.03
N VAL A 129 -0.28 12.55 4.67
CA VAL A 129 0.49 13.35 5.65
C VAL A 129 -0.42 14.29 6.44
N SER A 130 -1.42 14.92 5.79
CA SER A 130 -2.40 15.79 6.48
C SER A 130 -3.24 15.06 7.53
N THR A 131 -3.21 13.73 7.54
CA THR A 131 -3.93 12.89 8.48
C THR A 131 -3.10 12.36 9.65
N PHE A 132 -1.82 12.73 9.75
CA PHE A 132 -0.98 12.33 10.87
C PHE A 132 -1.58 12.80 12.21
N GLY A 133 -1.44 11.94 13.24
CA GLY A 133 -2.13 12.10 14.52
C GLY A 133 -3.53 11.48 14.57
N LYS A 134 -4.08 11.00 13.45
CA LYS A 134 -5.34 10.24 13.42
C LYS A 134 -5.09 8.73 13.60
N THR A 135 -6.05 8.07 14.22
CA THR A 135 -6.10 6.62 14.33
C THR A 135 -7.33 6.08 13.62
N TRP A 136 -7.13 5.13 12.71
CA TRP A 136 -8.16 4.36 12.03
C TRP A 136 -8.24 3.00 12.73
N SER A 137 -9.12 2.91 13.73
CA SER A 137 -9.44 1.64 14.39
C SER A 137 -10.25 0.75 13.46
N ASN A 138 -10.07 -0.58 13.59
CA ASN A 138 -10.95 -1.54 12.95
C ASN A 138 -12.33 -1.41 13.60
N SER A 139 -13.32 -0.88 12.87
CA SER A 139 -14.71 -1.27 13.10
C SER A 139 -14.82 -2.74 12.71
N SER A 140 -14.58 -3.63 13.66
CA SER A 140 -15.05 -5.00 13.58
C SER A 140 -16.58 -4.94 13.58
N ASN A 141 -17.19 -5.10 12.40
CA ASN A 141 -18.56 -5.59 12.33
C ASN A 141 -18.54 -7.02 12.89
N SER A 142 -18.90 -7.13 14.16
CA SER A 142 -19.43 -8.35 14.74
C SER A 142 -20.83 -8.59 14.17
N HIS A 143 -20.93 -9.54 13.24
CA HIS A 143 -22.14 -10.29 12.93
C HIS A 143 -21.76 -11.77 12.88
#